data_AF-D5EPU0-F1
#
_entry.id   AF-D5EPU0-F1
#
_cell.length_a   1.000
_cell.length_b   1.000
_cell.length_c   1.000
_cell.angle_alpha   90.00
_cell.angle_beta   90.00
_cell.angle_gamma   90.00
#
_symmetry.space_group_name_H-M   'P 1'
#
loop_
_entity.id
_entity.type
_entity.pdbx_description
1 polymer ?
#
loop_
_entity_poly.entity_id
_entity_poly.type
_entity_poly.pdbx_seq_one_letter_code
_entity_poly.pdbx_strand_id
1 'polypeptide(L)'
;MAGVNQFSKRLRVLIVLASLFAHCLHALPDCPVCQGATVLIHEQTNDGARRGTNLSVWDGGLCGNSMFQEDSSFCPLCHYAYDASLLKWWCLTLEDRDGFKLQLNQSIYEFPVVDKTESRVVYSQQFITIDSIRHSLSFWCETDRAYFEEIRAYAGAKGLGLEIEVNRLENLSSVMVETMTMKELNAPRIRRLEELDLQKAN
;
A
#
# COMPACT_ATOMS: atom_id res chain seq x y z
N MET A 1 11.87 -35.70 -52.57
CA MET A 1 11.96 -34.31 -52.07
C MET A 1 10.69 -33.93 -51.29
N ALA A 2 10.45 -34.52 -50.12
CA ALA A 2 9.23 -34.29 -49.31
C ALA A 2 9.50 -33.81 -47.86
N GLY A 3 10.78 -33.68 -47.45
CA GLY A 3 11.15 -33.40 -46.06
C GLY A 3 11.24 -31.92 -45.67
N VAL A 4 11.29 -30.98 -46.62
CA VAL A 4 11.54 -29.56 -46.34
C VAL A 4 10.27 -28.84 -45.84
N ASN A 5 9.09 -29.32 -46.23
CA ASN A 5 7.81 -28.68 -45.92
C ASN A 5 7.27 -28.98 -44.51
N GLN A 6 7.78 -30.01 -43.83
CA GLN A 6 7.33 -30.40 -42.50
C GLN A 6 8.13 -29.69 -41.39
N PHE A 7 9.39 -29.33 -41.67
CA PHE A 7 10.25 -28.59 -40.76
C PHE A 7 9.81 -27.13 -40.57
N SER A 8 9.36 -26.47 -41.65
CA SER A 8 8.90 -25.06 -41.59
C SER A 8 7.59 -24.90 -40.81
N LYS A 9 6.70 -25.91 -40.83
CA LYS A 9 5.45 -25.90 -40.04
C LYS A 9 5.72 -26.04 -38.55
N ARG A 10 6.66 -26.92 -38.16
CA ARG A 10 7.05 -27.10 -36.75
C ARG A 10 7.74 -25.86 -36.17
N LEU A 11 8.59 -25.20 -36.97
CA LEU A 11 9.26 -23.96 -36.55
C LEU A 11 8.28 -22.80 -36.38
N ARG A 12 7.28 -22.67 -37.26
CA ARG A 12 6.23 -21.64 -37.13
C ARG A 12 5.33 -21.87 -35.91
N VAL A 13 5.00 -23.12 -35.60
CA VAL A 13 4.22 -23.46 -34.39
C VAL A 13 5.03 -23.17 -33.11
N LEU A 14 6.33 -23.46 -33.10
CA LEU A 14 7.23 -23.13 -31.99
C LEU A 14 7.38 -21.61 -31.78
N ILE A 15 7.47 -20.82 -32.85
CA ILE A 15 7.54 -19.36 -32.76
C ILE A 15 6.21 -18.78 -32.24
N VAL A 16 5.06 -19.26 -32.73
CA VAL A 16 3.75 -18.82 -32.25
C VAL A 16 3.53 -19.19 -30.79
N LEU A 17 3.93 -20.40 -30.37
CA LEU A 17 3.88 -20.83 -28.97
C LEU A 17 4.84 -20.02 -28.09
N ALA A 18 6.05 -19.70 -28.56
CA ALA A 18 6.99 -18.84 -27.82
C ALA A 18 6.46 -17.41 -27.66
N SER A 19 5.78 -16.86 -28.68
CA SER A 19 5.11 -15.56 -28.56
C SER A 19 3.88 -15.62 -27.66
N LEU A 20 3.12 -16.72 -27.61
CA LEU A 20 2.02 -16.90 -26.66
C LEU A 20 2.51 -17.07 -25.22
N PHE A 21 3.66 -17.72 -25.01
CA PHE A 21 4.30 -17.84 -23.69
C PHE A 21 4.95 -16.53 -23.22
N ALA A 22 5.44 -15.69 -24.13
CA ALA A 22 5.99 -14.38 -23.79
C ALA A 22 4.94 -13.36 -23.27
N HIS A 23 3.64 -13.63 -23.46
CA HIS A 23 2.56 -12.75 -22.99
C HIS A 23 1.98 -13.17 -21.63
N CYS A 24 2.59 -14.14 -20.96
CA CYS A 24 2.32 -14.43 -19.55
C CYS A 24 3.35 -13.76 -18.62
N LEU A 25 3.93 -12.63 -19.01
CA LEU A 25 4.47 -11.71 -18.02
C LEU A 25 3.27 -11.16 -17.24
N HIS A 26 3.20 -11.50 -15.94
CA HIS A 26 2.25 -10.87 -15.03
C HIS A 26 2.45 -9.35 -15.14
N ALA A 27 1.50 -8.66 -15.77
CA ALA A 27 1.52 -7.21 -15.81
C ALA A 27 1.46 -6.72 -14.37
N LEU A 28 2.49 -5.98 -13.94
CA LEU A 28 2.51 -5.38 -12.62
C LEU A 28 1.34 -4.39 -12.53
N PRO A 29 0.62 -4.34 -11.40
CA PRO A 29 -0.51 -3.44 -11.26
C PRO A 29 -0.05 -1.98 -11.25
N ASP A 30 -0.80 -1.10 -11.92
CA ASP A 30 -0.52 0.33 -11.91
C ASP A 30 -0.75 0.94 -10.52
N CYS A 31 0.05 1.96 -10.18
CA CYS A 31 -0.07 2.65 -8.90
C CYS A 31 -1.47 3.30 -8.72
N PRO A 32 -2.17 3.09 -7.60
CA PRO A 32 -3.52 3.61 -7.38
C PRO A 32 -3.57 5.13 -7.19
N VAL A 33 -2.40 5.78 -7.02
CA VAL A 33 -2.27 7.23 -6.83
C VAL A 33 -1.96 7.92 -8.16
N CYS A 34 -0.87 7.55 -8.84
CA CYS A 34 -0.43 8.24 -10.05
C CYS A 34 -0.73 7.50 -11.37
N GLN A 35 -1.23 6.26 -11.32
CA GLN A 35 -1.41 5.39 -12.49
C GLN A 35 -0.12 5.16 -13.30
N GLY A 36 1.02 5.41 -12.68
CA GLY A 36 2.33 5.19 -13.28
C GLY A 36 2.76 3.73 -13.16
N ALA A 37 3.65 3.35 -14.07
CA ALA A 37 4.28 2.04 -14.08
C ALA A 37 5.00 1.75 -12.75
N THR A 38 4.99 0.48 -12.38
CA THR A 38 5.67 -0.03 -11.19
C THR A 38 6.81 -0.94 -11.56
N VAL A 39 7.73 -1.09 -10.61
CA VAL A 39 8.89 -1.99 -10.68
C VAL A 39 8.75 -3.04 -9.58
N LEU A 40 9.54 -4.10 -9.63
CA LEU A 40 9.59 -5.06 -8.54
C LEU A 40 10.40 -4.48 -7.36
N ILE A 41 10.06 -4.87 -6.13
CA ILE A 41 10.76 -4.36 -4.94
C ILE A 41 12.26 -4.65 -5.00
N HIS A 42 12.67 -5.85 -5.43
CA HIS A 42 14.08 -6.22 -5.51
C HIS A 42 14.86 -5.44 -6.57
N GLU A 43 14.17 -4.80 -7.52
CA GLU A 43 14.78 -3.93 -8.54
C GLU A 43 15.04 -2.51 -8.00
N GLN A 44 14.61 -2.20 -6.78
CA GLN A 44 14.93 -0.93 -6.15
C GLN A 44 16.41 -0.84 -5.79
N THR A 45 17.06 0.19 -6.30
CA THR A 45 18.33 0.66 -5.73
C THR A 45 18.02 1.41 -4.43
N ASN A 46 18.31 0.79 -3.29
CA ASN A 46 18.21 1.43 -1.97
C ASN A 46 19.18 2.61 -1.91
N ASP A 47 18.68 3.82 -2.17
CA ASP A 47 19.40 5.04 -1.86
C ASP A 47 19.28 5.30 -0.36
N GLY A 48 20.19 4.71 0.42
CA GLY A 48 20.26 4.86 1.87
C GLY A 48 20.47 6.30 2.35
N ALA A 49 20.70 7.26 1.46
CA ALA A 49 20.75 8.69 1.76
C ALA A 49 19.36 9.36 1.79
N ARG A 50 18.32 8.72 1.24
CA ARG A 50 16.95 9.26 1.17
C ARG A 50 16.09 8.71 2.30
N ARG A 51 15.90 9.52 3.34
CA ARG A 51 15.13 9.20 4.56
C ARG A 51 13.60 8.99 4.38
N GLY A 52 13.08 8.91 3.15
CA GLY A 52 11.64 9.00 2.85
C GLY A 52 11.06 7.85 2.02
N THR A 53 11.64 6.65 2.11
CA THR A 53 11.09 5.47 1.43
C THR A 53 10.05 4.76 2.31
N ASN A 54 9.21 3.95 1.68
CA ASN A 54 8.14 3.22 2.35
C ASN A 54 8.72 2.21 3.36
N LEU A 55 8.45 2.42 4.64
CA LEU A 55 8.95 1.60 5.75
C LEU A 55 8.52 0.14 5.65
N SER A 56 7.41 -0.16 4.98
CA SER A 56 6.95 -1.55 4.79
C SER A 56 7.90 -2.37 3.93
N VAL A 57 8.70 -1.72 3.08
CA VAL A 57 9.60 -2.36 2.09
C VAL A 57 11.03 -1.85 2.21
N TRP A 58 11.34 -1.18 3.32
CA TRP A 58 12.68 -0.66 3.60
C TRP A 58 13.69 -1.80 3.57
N ASP A 59 14.81 -1.56 2.91
CA ASP A 59 15.88 -2.53 2.63
C ASP A 59 15.50 -3.69 1.67
N GLY A 60 14.69 -3.40 0.64
CA GLY A 60 14.51 -4.29 -0.52
C GLY A 60 13.94 -5.68 -0.21
N GLY A 61 13.31 -5.87 0.95
CA GLY A 61 12.71 -7.16 1.37
C GLY A 61 13.61 -8.05 2.24
N LEU A 62 14.87 -7.68 2.52
CA LEU A 62 15.77 -8.49 3.35
C LEU A 62 15.52 -8.35 4.86
N CYS A 63 14.95 -7.22 5.30
CA CYS A 63 14.46 -6.99 6.67
C CYS A 63 13.06 -6.35 6.69
N GLY A 64 12.42 -6.24 5.52
CA GLY A 64 11.09 -5.68 5.37
C GLY A 64 9.99 -6.57 5.93
N ASN A 65 8.80 -6.00 6.12
CA ASN A 65 7.61 -6.73 6.53
C ASN A 65 7.43 -7.98 5.64
N SER A 66 7.27 -9.17 6.24
CA SER A 66 7.17 -10.47 5.54
C SER A 66 6.04 -10.55 4.50
N MET A 67 5.14 -9.57 4.53
CA MET A 67 4.04 -9.39 3.61
C MET A 67 4.45 -8.78 2.26
N PHE A 68 5.62 -8.16 2.15
CA PHE A 68 6.13 -7.57 0.90
C PHE A 68 7.39 -8.29 0.46
N GLN A 69 7.22 -9.24 -0.46
CA GLN A 69 8.29 -10.09 -0.97
C GLN A 69 9.00 -9.45 -2.17
N GLU A 70 10.08 -10.08 -2.65
CA GLU A 70 10.86 -9.59 -3.78
C GLU A 70 10.05 -9.42 -5.07
N ASP A 71 8.97 -10.19 -5.24
CA ASP A 71 8.04 -10.16 -6.38
C ASP A 71 6.90 -9.15 -6.22
N SER A 72 6.81 -8.49 -5.07
CA SER A 72 5.85 -7.42 -4.83
C SER A 72 6.21 -6.20 -5.67
N SER A 73 5.18 -5.43 -6.06
CA SER A 73 5.36 -4.28 -6.95
C SER A 73 5.54 -3.00 -6.15
N PHE A 74 6.22 -2.02 -6.70
CA PHE A 74 6.48 -0.74 -6.07
C PHE A 74 6.40 0.40 -7.08
N CYS A 75 5.77 1.49 -6.67
CA CYS A 75 5.73 2.71 -7.47
C CYS A 75 6.94 3.62 -7.15
N PRO A 76 7.88 3.85 -8.09
CA PRO A 76 9.04 4.69 -7.85
C PRO A 76 8.71 6.18 -7.65
N LEU A 77 7.52 6.62 -8.06
CA LEU A 77 7.09 8.01 -7.94
C LEU A 77 6.33 8.29 -6.64
N CYS A 78 5.52 7.35 -6.17
CA CYS A 78 4.62 7.52 -5.02
C CYS A 78 5.01 6.67 -3.82
N HIS A 79 5.98 5.77 -3.99
CA HIS A 79 6.53 4.84 -3.01
C HIS A 79 5.53 3.83 -2.42
N TYR A 80 4.32 3.73 -2.95
CA TYR A 80 3.39 2.67 -2.59
C TYR A 80 3.91 1.32 -3.06
N ALA A 81 3.80 0.33 -2.19
CA ALA A 81 4.10 -1.07 -2.50
C ALA A 81 2.80 -1.87 -2.60
N TYR A 82 2.77 -2.84 -3.50
CA TYR A 82 1.67 -3.77 -3.70
C TYR A 82 2.09 -5.17 -3.29
N ASP A 83 1.42 -5.75 -2.30
CA ASP A 83 1.60 -7.15 -1.95
C ASP A 83 0.86 -8.02 -2.97
N ALA A 84 1.64 -8.69 -3.84
CA ALA A 84 1.11 -9.58 -4.86
C ALA A 84 0.75 -10.99 -4.33
N SER A 85 1.16 -11.33 -3.10
CA SER A 85 1.09 -12.67 -2.55
C SER A 85 -0.25 -12.96 -1.86
N LEU A 86 -0.51 -12.29 -0.73
CA LEU A 86 -1.55 -12.70 0.22
C LEU A 86 -2.70 -11.70 0.30
N LEU A 87 -2.40 -10.42 0.49
CA LEU A 87 -3.43 -9.42 0.79
C LEU A 87 -3.89 -8.60 -0.42
N LYS A 88 -3.12 -8.59 -1.52
CA LYS A 88 -3.52 -7.93 -2.79
C LYS A 88 -3.93 -6.47 -2.60
N TRP A 89 -3.15 -5.74 -1.83
CA TRP A 89 -3.40 -4.36 -1.44
C TRP A 89 -2.19 -3.47 -1.69
N TRP A 90 -2.43 -2.16 -1.79
CA TRP A 90 -1.33 -1.18 -1.82
C TRP A 90 -1.12 -0.58 -0.45
N CYS A 91 0.13 -0.37 -0.05
CA CYS A 91 0.48 0.21 1.24
C CYS A 91 1.62 1.22 1.09
N LEU A 92 1.53 2.33 1.82
CA LEU A 92 2.62 3.21 2.12
C LEU A 92 2.69 3.43 3.63
N THR A 93 3.86 3.25 4.21
CA THR A 93 4.11 3.44 5.63
C THR A 93 5.28 4.39 5.84
N LEU A 94 5.11 5.43 6.65
CA LEU A 94 6.08 6.52 6.85
C LEU A 94 6.09 6.99 8.31
N GLU A 95 7.22 7.54 8.75
CA GLU A 95 7.31 8.30 10.02
C GLU A 95 6.80 9.73 9.86
N ASP A 96 7.01 10.31 8.67
CA ASP A 96 6.56 11.66 8.35
C ASP A 96 5.14 11.65 7.80
N ARG A 97 4.20 12.22 8.57
CA ARG A 97 2.78 12.36 8.18
C ARG A 97 2.57 13.26 6.96
N ASP A 98 3.50 14.14 6.64
CA ASP A 98 3.43 15.03 5.48
C ASP A 98 4.01 14.39 4.21
N GLY A 99 4.62 13.20 4.32
CA GLY A 99 5.22 12.48 3.19
C GLY A 99 4.22 11.80 2.26
N PHE A 100 2.93 11.77 2.60
CA PHE A 100 1.91 11.09 1.79
C PHE A 100 1.41 11.99 0.65
N LYS A 101 1.44 11.46 -0.59
CA LYS A 101 0.87 12.16 -1.75
C LYS A 101 -0.65 12.34 -1.69
N LEU A 102 -1.35 11.36 -1.12
CA LEU A 102 -2.75 11.51 -0.73
C LEU A 102 -2.75 11.85 0.74
N GLN A 103 -3.37 12.97 1.12
CA GLN A 103 -3.39 13.36 2.51
C GLN A 103 -3.99 12.26 3.39
N LEU A 104 -3.41 12.09 4.57
CA LEU A 104 -4.00 11.25 5.60
C LEU A 104 -5.38 11.80 5.98
N ASN A 105 -6.27 10.93 6.45
CA ASN A 105 -7.50 11.40 7.05
C ASN A 105 -7.18 12.39 8.20
N GLN A 106 -7.89 13.53 8.23
CA GLN A 106 -7.63 14.59 9.21
C GLN A 106 -7.58 14.07 10.64
N SER A 107 -8.48 13.14 10.99
CA SER A 107 -8.57 12.60 12.34
C SER A 107 -7.36 11.75 12.74
N ILE A 108 -6.70 11.11 11.77
CA ILE A 108 -5.43 10.39 11.97
C ILE A 108 -4.26 11.39 11.99
N TYR A 109 -4.27 12.38 11.09
CA TYR A 109 -3.24 13.42 11.01
C TYR A 109 -3.12 14.24 12.31
N GLU A 110 -4.26 14.57 12.91
CA GLU A 110 -4.40 15.34 14.16
C GLU A 110 -4.49 14.46 15.42
N PHE A 111 -4.32 13.14 15.30
CA PHE A 111 -4.44 12.27 16.46
C PHE A 111 -3.46 12.70 17.57
N PRO A 112 -3.91 12.84 18.82
CA PRO A 112 -3.04 13.26 19.92
C PRO A 112 -2.01 12.16 20.20
N VAL A 113 -0.77 12.42 19.82
CA VAL A 113 0.39 11.58 20.14
C VAL A 113 1.08 12.16 21.35
N VAL A 114 1.43 11.30 22.31
CA VAL A 114 2.21 11.69 23.49
C VAL A 114 3.58 12.28 23.11
N ASP A 115 4.05 13.27 23.88
CA ASP A 115 5.30 13.98 23.61
C ASP A 115 6.53 13.07 23.55
N LYS A 116 6.53 11.97 24.32
CA LYS A 116 7.61 11.00 24.37
C LYS A 116 7.07 9.61 24.04
N THR A 117 7.47 9.11 22.88
CA THR A 117 7.24 7.72 22.47
C THR A 117 8.50 6.89 22.69
N GLU A 118 8.31 5.60 22.98
CA GLU A 118 9.41 4.63 23.11
C GLU A 118 9.73 3.97 21.75
N SER A 119 8.83 4.09 20.78
CA SER A 119 9.07 3.72 19.38
C SER A 119 8.96 4.92 18.44
N ARG A 120 9.31 4.69 17.18
CA ARG A 120 8.89 5.57 16.08
C ARG A 120 7.37 5.63 16.01
N VAL A 121 6.86 6.79 15.64
CA VAL A 121 5.46 7.01 15.30
C VAL A 121 5.30 6.67 13.83
N VAL A 122 4.43 5.72 13.53
CA VAL A 122 4.31 5.14 12.19
C VAL A 122 2.91 5.39 11.64
N TYR A 123 2.83 6.11 10.54
CA TYR A 123 1.60 6.34 9.79
C TYR A 123 1.53 5.36 8.63
N SER A 124 0.33 4.89 8.29
CA SER A 124 0.11 4.01 7.15
C SER A 124 -1.12 4.41 6.35
N GLN A 125 -1.03 4.24 5.03
CA GLN A 125 -2.13 4.38 4.08
C GLN A 125 -2.22 3.11 3.24
N GLN A 126 -3.30 2.37 3.42
CA GLN A 126 -3.54 1.07 2.79
C GLN A 126 -4.78 1.11 1.89
N PHE A 127 -4.62 0.79 0.62
CA PHE A 127 -5.74 0.62 -0.31
C PHE A 127 -6.30 -0.80 -0.17
N ILE A 128 -7.36 -0.93 0.61
CA ILE A 128 -8.13 -2.19 0.73
C ILE A 128 -8.82 -2.50 -0.60
N THR A 129 -9.30 -1.46 -1.27
CA THR A 129 -9.71 -1.47 -2.67
C THR A 129 -9.18 -0.20 -3.35
N ILE A 130 -9.36 -0.07 -4.66
CA ILE A 130 -8.96 1.14 -5.39
C ILE A 130 -9.66 2.42 -4.89
N ASP A 131 -10.83 2.25 -4.26
CA ASP A 131 -11.69 3.35 -3.78
C ASP A 131 -11.81 3.38 -2.25
N SER A 132 -11.24 2.42 -1.52
CA SER A 132 -11.32 2.34 -0.07
C SER A 132 -9.92 2.34 0.53
N ILE A 133 -9.64 3.36 1.35
CA ILE A 133 -8.34 3.58 1.95
C ILE A 133 -8.45 3.48 3.47
N ARG A 134 -7.72 2.55 4.06
CA ARG A 134 -7.47 2.52 5.50
C ARG A 134 -6.30 3.45 5.81
N HIS A 135 -6.50 4.33 6.76
CA HIS A 135 -5.47 5.17 7.34
C HIS A 135 -5.24 4.72 8.77
N SER A 136 -3.99 4.58 9.17
CA SER A 136 -3.66 4.21 10.54
C SER A 136 -2.43 4.93 11.06
N LEU A 137 -2.31 4.91 12.38
CA LEU A 137 -1.19 5.40 13.15
C LEU A 137 -0.89 4.39 14.25
N SER A 138 0.37 4.05 14.45
CA SER A 138 0.81 3.19 15.54
C SER A 138 2.10 3.67 16.20
N PHE A 139 2.20 3.45 17.50
CA PHE A 139 3.39 3.73 18.30
C PHE A 139 3.32 3.03 19.66
N TRP A 140 4.48 2.91 20.30
CA TRP A 140 4.63 2.46 21.67
C TRP A 140 4.94 3.64 22.59
N CYS A 141 4.34 3.64 23.78
CA CYS A 141 4.57 4.67 24.79
C CYS A 141 4.49 4.13 26.21
N GLU A 142 5.20 4.78 27.12
CA GLU A 142 4.99 4.68 28.55
C GLU A 142 4.31 5.97 29.00
N THR A 143 3.09 5.88 29.51
CA THR A 143 2.25 7.05 29.82
C THR A 143 1.24 6.71 30.90
N ASP A 144 0.52 7.73 31.37
CA ASP A 144 -0.48 7.59 32.42
C ASP A 144 -1.88 7.26 31.88
N ARG A 145 -2.79 7.03 32.83
CA ARG A 145 -4.19 6.72 32.52
C ARG A 145 -4.94 7.91 31.92
N ALA A 146 -4.56 9.15 32.26
CA ALA A 146 -5.26 10.34 31.80
C ALA A 146 -5.11 10.49 30.28
N TYR A 147 -3.91 10.23 29.75
CA TYR A 147 -3.68 10.18 28.31
C TYR A 147 -4.56 9.13 27.61
N PHE A 148 -4.70 7.93 28.18
CA PHE A 148 -5.57 6.90 27.58
C PHE A 148 -7.05 7.28 27.58
N GLU A 149 -7.50 8.03 28.58
CA GLU A 149 -8.86 8.56 28.62
C GLU A 149 -9.06 9.65 27.56
N GLU A 150 -8.06 10.53 27.36
CA GLU A 150 -8.05 11.55 26.31
C GLU A 150 -8.16 10.92 24.92
N ILE A 151 -7.28 9.99 24.56
CA ILE A 151 -7.26 9.41 23.21
C ILE A 151 -8.50 8.56 22.93
N ARG A 152 -9.10 7.93 23.97
CA ARG A 152 -10.39 7.23 23.85
C ARG A 152 -11.53 8.21 23.57
N ALA A 153 -11.56 9.35 24.25
CA ALA A 153 -12.55 10.39 24.01
C ALA A 153 -12.40 10.97 22.59
N TYR A 154 -11.17 11.25 22.17
CA TYR A 154 -10.86 11.71 20.81
C TYR A 154 -11.30 10.69 19.75
N ALA A 155 -10.91 9.42 19.91
CA ALA A 155 -11.29 8.34 18.98
C ALA A 155 -12.81 8.17 18.90
N GLY A 156 -13.51 8.20 20.04
CA GLY A 156 -14.97 8.14 20.09
C GLY A 156 -15.64 9.32 19.37
N ALA A 157 -15.15 10.54 19.59
CA ALA A 157 -15.69 11.74 18.94
C ALA A 157 -15.46 11.77 17.42
N LYS A 158 -14.38 11.14 16.94
CA LYS A 158 -13.99 11.09 15.53
C LYS A 158 -14.40 9.80 14.81
N GLY A 159 -15.00 8.83 15.52
CA GLY A 159 -15.39 7.53 14.96
C GLY A 159 -14.21 6.66 14.53
N LEU A 160 -13.09 6.72 15.28
CA LEU A 160 -11.88 5.93 14.99
C LEU A 160 -11.93 4.57 15.68
N GLY A 161 -11.38 3.55 15.01
CA GLY A 161 -11.02 2.31 15.67
C GLY A 161 -9.76 2.53 16.50
N LEU A 162 -9.82 2.27 17.80
CA LEU A 162 -8.71 2.44 18.72
C LEU A 162 -8.44 1.14 19.47
N GLU A 163 -7.21 0.66 19.37
CA GLU A 163 -6.69 -0.48 20.09
C GLU A 163 -5.53 -0.03 20.99
N ILE A 164 -5.59 -0.46 22.25
CA ILE A 164 -4.54 -0.18 23.23
C ILE A 164 -4.21 -1.52 23.90
N GLU A 165 -2.99 -1.98 23.70
CA GLU A 165 -2.45 -3.17 24.37
C GLU A 165 -1.46 -2.74 25.43
N VAL A 166 -1.65 -3.19 26.67
CA VAL A 166 -0.81 -2.80 27.82
C VAL A 166 0.06 -3.97 28.24
N ASN A 167 1.37 -3.85 28.06
CA ASN A 167 2.36 -4.75 28.63
C ASN A 167 2.59 -4.38 30.10
N ARG A 168 1.91 -5.10 31.00
CA ARG A 168 1.96 -4.84 32.45
C ARG A 168 3.32 -5.14 33.10
N LEU A 169 4.22 -5.86 32.42
CA LEU A 169 5.55 -6.17 32.96
C LEU A 169 6.54 -5.03 32.72
N GLU A 170 6.34 -4.25 31.65
CA GLU A 170 7.28 -3.24 31.17
C GLU A 170 6.71 -1.81 31.25
N ASN A 171 5.50 -1.65 31.78
CA ASN A 171 4.73 -0.39 31.75
C ASN A 171 4.58 0.23 30.36
N LEU A 172 4.79 -0.57 29.31
CA LEU A 172 4.77 -0.13 27.94
C LEU A 172 3.40 -0.44 27.33
N SER A 173 2.83 0.50 26.58
CA SER A 173 1.58 0.31 25.87
C SER A 173 1.76 0.53 24.38
N SER A 174 1.22 -0.39 23.59
CA SER A 174 1.05 -0.23 22.16
C SER A 174 -0.27 0.48 21.89
N VAL A 175 -0.23 1.54 21.08
CA VAL A 175 -1.41 2.25 20.61
C VAL A 175 -1.49 2.07 19.10
N MET A 176 -2.64 1.61 18.62
CA MET A 176 -2.98 1.59 17.21
C MET A 176 -4.34 2.27 17.02
N VAL A 177 -4.39 3.23 16.09
CA VAL A 177 -5.63 3.90 15.70
C VAL A 177 -5.80 3.81 14.20
N GLU A 178 -7.03 3.58 13.75
CA GLU A 178 -7.36 3.48 12.34
C GLU A 178 -8.72 4.07 11.99
N THR A 179 -8.85 4.41 10.72
CA THR A 179 -10.12 4.77 10.08
C THR A 179 -10.12 4.36 8.63
N MET A 180 -11.30 4.23 8.05
CA MET A 180 -11.47 3.97 6.62
C MET A 180 -12.11 5.18 5.96
N THR A 181 -11.54 5.60 4.83
CA THR A 181 -12.12 6.62 3.96
C THR A 181 -12.44 6.03 2.61
N MET A 182 -13.49 6.55 1.99
CA MET A 182 -13.71 6.36 0.57
C MET A 182 -12.90 7.43 -0.15
N LYS A 183 -12.10 7.03 -1.15
CA LYS A 183 -11.44 7.96 -2.05
C LYS A 183 -12.54 8.73 -2.77
N GLU A 184 -12.62 10.04 -2.56
CA GLU A 184 -13.49 10.89 -3.36
C GLU A 184 -13.06 10.74 -4.82
N LEU A 185 -13.86 10.00 -5.59
CA LEU A 185 -13.69 9.95 -7.03
C LEU A 185 -13.82 11.39 -7.51
N ASN A 186 -12.76 11.96 -8.08
CA ASN A 186 -12.89 13.16 -8.89
C ASN A 186 -14.12 12.94 -9.79
N ALA A 187 -15.10 13.84 -9.68
CA ALA A 187 -16.41 13.78 -10.33
C ALA A 187 -16.43 13.39 -11.83
N PRO A 188 -15.36 13.54 -12.64
CA PRO A 188 -15.35 13.02 -14.01
C PRO A 188 -15.47 11.49 -14.13
N ARG A 189 -15.15 10.71 -13.09
CA ARG A 189 -15.09 9.23 -13.19
C ARG A 189 -16.47 8.56 -13.08
N ILE A 190 -17.41 9.15 -12.33
CA ILE A 190 -18.80 8.69 -12.28
C ILE A 190 -19.47 8.93 -13.65
N ARG A 191 -19.31 10.12 -14.23
CA ARG A 191 -19.86 10.42 -15.57
C ARG A 191 -19.34 9.49 -16.66
N ARG A 192 -18.06 9.13 -16.64
CA ARG A 192 -17.46 8.24 -17.65
C ARG A 192 -17.92 6.79 -17.52
N LEU A 193 -18.19 6.31 -16.30
CA LEU A 193 -18.73 4.97 -16.07
C LEU A 193 -20.22 4.91 -16.44
N GLU A 194 -20.99 5.94 -16.08
CA GLU A 194 -22.40 6.09 -16.52
C GLU A 194 -22.51 6.14 -18.06
N GLU A 195 -21.62 6.88 -18.73
CA GLU A 195 -21.55 6.94 -20.20
C GLU A 195 -21.17 5.58 -20.83
N LEU A 196 -20.25 4.82 -20.22
CA LEU A 196 -19.85 3.51 -20.71
C LEU A 196 -20.94 2.45 -20.51
N ASP A 197 -21.71 2.53 -19.43
CA ASP A 197 -22.83 1.62 -19.18
C ASP A 197 -24.03 1.96 -20.09
N LEU A 198 -24.28 3.24 -20.37
CA LEU A 198 -25.24 3.69 -21.38
C LEU A 198 -24.86 3.27 -22.81
N GLN A 199 -23.56 3.18 -23.12
CA GLN A 199 -23.07 2.69 -24.41
C GLN A 199 -23.14 1.17 -24.56
N LYS A 200 -23.16 0.41 -23.45
CA LYS A 200 -23.37 -1.04 -23.47
C LYS A 200 -24.84 -1.44 -23.46
N ALA A 201 -25.72 -0.52 -23.08
CA ALA A 201 -27.17 -0.70 -23.04
C ALA A 201 -27.89 -0.33 -24.36
N ASN A 202 -27.17 0.25 -25.33
CA ASN A 202 -27.63 0.53 -26.70
C ASN A 202 -26.89 -0.35 -27.72
#